data_AF-A0A3P6TVJ0-F1
#
_entry.id   AF-A0A3P6TVJ0-F1
#
_cell.length_a   1.000
_cell.length_b   1.000
_cell.length_c   1.000
_cell.angle_alpha   90.00
_cell.angle_beta   90.00
_cell.angle_gamma   90.00
#
_symmetry.space_group_name_H-M   'P 1'
#
loop_
_entity.id
_entity.type
_entity.pdbx_description
1 polymer ?
#
loop_
_entity_poly.entity_id
_entity_poly.type
_entity_poly.pdbx_seq_one_letter_code
_entity_poly.pdbx_strand_id
1 'polypeptide(L)'
;MRKTLLLLLVATGYRLIRGQSFGRETKECENKSDYCYNITADAAFILNIAKAGCSTYKCLLSTNTCRSMTFQGVPVQFCCCNEYDLCNHSNKYE
;
A
#
# COMPACT_ATOMS: atom_id res chain seq x y z
N MET A 1 -22.23 13.64 -3.59
CA MET A 1 -22.34 12.47 -2.69
C MET A 1 -21.62 12.81 -1.40
N ARG A 2 -22.30 12.66 -0.25
CA ARG A 2 -21.99 13.31 1.04
C ARG A 2 -20.69 12.77 1.66
N LYS A 3 -19.63 13.59 1.72
CA LYS A 3 -18.47 13.39 2.60
C LYS A 3 -18.81 13.95 3.98
N THR A 4 -19.27 13.10 4.90
CA THR A 4 -19.34 13.43 6.33
C THR A 4 -18.86 12.21 7.12
N LEU A 5 -17.63 12.32 7.63
CA LEU A 5 -17.11 11.54 8.77
C LEU A 5 -17.03 10.00 8.65
N LEU A 6 -16.55 9.44 7.53
CA LEU A 6 -15.96 8.09 7.54
C LEU A 6 -14.45 8.19 7.35
N LEU A 7 -13.72 7.45 8.17
CA LEU A 7 -12.29 7.23 8.02
C LEU A 7 -12.04 6.36 6.77
N LEU A 8 -10.87 6.51 6.14
CA LEU A 8 -10.53 5.81 4.90
C LEU A 8 -10.43 4.29 5.12
N LEU A 9 -11.20 3.50 4.38
CA LEU A 9 -11.09 2.03 4.42
C LEU A 9 -9.89 1.58 3.57
N VAL A 10 -9.08 0.67 4.09
CA VAL A 10 -7.82 0.23 3.45
C VAL A 10 -7.66 -1.28 3.45
N ALA A 11 -7.06 -1.83 2.38
CA ALA A 11 -6.60 -3.22 2.36
C ALA A 11 -5.31 -3.37 3.20
N THR A 12 -5.28 -4.37 4.07
CA THR A 12 -4.14 -4.69 4.92
C THR A 12 -3.70 -6.12 4.68
N GLY A 13 -2.38 -6.32 4.66
CA GLY A 13 -1.84 -7.65 4.48
C GLY A 13 -0.36 -7.62 4.25
N TYR A 14 0.22 -8.81 4.26
CA TYR A 14 1.60 -9.02 3.86
C TYR A 14 1.73 -10.31 3.07
N ARG A 15 2.79 -10.38 2.29
CA ARG A 15 3.25 -11.56 1.57
C ARG A 15 4.77 -11.50 1.52
N LEU A 16 5.46 -12.62 1.71
CA LEU A 16 6.93 -12.66 1.70
C LEU A 16 7.48 -13.50 0.55
N ILE A 17 6.73 -14.53 0.18
CA ILE A 17 7.17 -15.55 -0.78
C ILE A 17 6.18 -15.58 -1.95
N ARG A 18 6.69 -15.86 -3.15
CA ARG A 18 5.83 -16.09 -4.33
C ARG A 18 4.91 -17.29 -4.09
N GLY A 19 3.64 -17.16 -4.47
CA GLY A 19 2.61 -18.19 -4.27
C GLY A 19 1.90 -18.17 -2.92
N GLN A 20 2.40 -17.44 -1.92
CA GLN A 20 1.64 -17.16 -0.70
C GLN A 20 0.45 -16.25 -1.04
N SER A 21 -0.70 -16.46 -0.40
CA SER A 21 -1.84 -15.55 -0.54
C SER A 21 -1.55 -14.21 0.14
N PHE A 22 -1.94 -13.10 -0.51
CA PHE A 22 -1.97 -11.81 0.15
C PHE A 22 -3.20 -11.79 1.08
N GLY A 23 -3.00 -11.42 2.35
CA GLY A 23 -4.10 -11.29 3.31
C GLY A 23 -5.22 -10.41 2.74
N ARG A 24 -6.48 -10.83 2.93
CA ARG A 24 -7.67 -10.12 2.40
C ARG A 24 -8.38 -9.29 3.47
N GLU A 25 -7.62 -8.84 4.47
CA GLU A 25 -8.16 -8.07 5.57
C GLU A 25 -8.31 -6.60 5.15
N THR A 26 -9.31 -5.94 5.72
CA THR A 26 -9.53 -4.51 5.55
C THR A 26 -9.71 -3.86 6.91
N LYS A 27 -9.27 -2.62 7.05
CA LYS A 27 -9.53 -1.83 8.25
C LYS A 27 -9.82 -0.37 7.90
N GLU A 28 -10.47 0.34 8.81
CA GLU A 28 -10.54 1.79 8.75
C GLU A 28 -9.22 2.41 9.27
N CYS A 29 -8.75 3.43 8.57
CA CYS A 29 -7.65 4.29 9.01
C CYS A 29 -8.03 5.08 10.27
N GLU A 30 -7.05 5.62 11.00
CA GLU A 30 -7.32 6.31 12.27
C GLU A 30 -7.44 7.83 12.07
N ASN A 31 -6.81 8.37 11.03
CA ASN A 31 -6.74 9.80 10.76
C ASN A 31 -7.33 10.17 9.40
N LYS A 32 -7.90 11.37 9.31
CA LYS A 32 -8.41 11.93 8.05
C LYS A 32 -7.30 12.26 7.04
N SER A 33 -6.08 12.43 7.51
CA SER A 33 -4.89 12.67 6.70
C SER A 33 -4.22 11.38 6.23
N ASP A 34 -4.72 10.22 6.65
CA ASP A 34 -4.11 8.96 6.28
C ASP A 34 -4.28 8.63 4.80
N TYR A 35 -3.33 7.84 4.31
CA TYR A 35 -3.34 7.26 2.98
C TYR A 35 -3.32 5.75 3.09
N CYS A 36 -3.95 5.08 2.12
CA CYS A 36 -3.66 3.70 1.83
C CYS A 36 -2.28 3.62 1.18
N TYR A 37 -1.41 2.73 1.68
CA TYR A 37 -0.14 2.43 1.06
C TYR A 37 -0.06 0.97 0.60
N ASN A 38 0.79 0.75 -0.41
CA ASN A 38 1.25 -0.56 -0.85
C ASN A 38 2.77 -0.49 -1.08
N ILE A 39 3.48 -1.52 -0.63
CA ILE A 39 4.91 -1.70 -0.84
C ILE A 39 5.11 -3.05 -1.50
N THR A 40 5.84 -3.09 -2.61
CA THR A 40 6.27 -4.33 -3.26
C THR A 40 7.79 -4.33 -3.43
N ALA A 41 8.40 -5.51 -3.32
CA ALA A 41 9.82 -5.71 -3.57
C ALA A 41 10.10 -7.13 -4.08
N ASP A 42 10.90 -7.23 -5.13
CA ASP A 42 11.40 -8.49 -5.69
C ASP A 42 12.90 -8.61 -5.41
N ALA A 43 13.26 -9.40 -4.40
CA ALA A 43 14.66 -9.53 -3.96
C ALA A 43 15.36 -10.75 -4.59
N ALA A 44 14.62 -11.81 -4.91
CA ALA A 44 15.14 -13.06 -5.48
C ALA A 44 14.03 -13.84 -6.18
N PHE A 45 14.38 -14.95 -6.85
CA PHE A 45 13.41 -15.76 -7.60
C PHE A 45 12.19 -16.21 -6.79
N ILE A 46 12.37 -16.50 -5.49
CA ILE A 46 11.31 -16.96 -4.57
C ILE A 46 10.80 -15.82 -3.65
N LEU A 47 11.63 -14.80 -3.40
CA LEU A 47 11.33 -13.71 -2.46
C LEU A 47 10.60 -12.58 -3.18
N ASN A 48 9.28 -12.51 -2.95
CA ASN A 48 8.45 -11.39 -3.38
C ASN A 48 7.66 -10.88 -2.18
N ILE A 49 8.09 -9.72 -1.71
CA ILE A 49 7.55 -9.07 -0.53
C ILE A 49 6.48 -8.09 -0.98
N ALA A 50 5.29 -8.21 -0.40
CA ALA A 50 4.26 -7.21 -0.51
C ALA A 50 3.73 -6.84 0.88
N LYS A 51 3.43 -5.58 1.11
CA LYS A 51 2.80 -5.10 2.36
C LYS A 51 1.87 -3.94 2.07
N ALA A 52 0.68 -3.97 2.64
CA ALA A 52 -0.31 -2.90 2.50
C ALA A 52 -0.85 -2.44 3.85
N GLY A 53 -1.29 -1.19 3.92
CA GLY A 53 -1.99 -0.67 5.09
C GLY A 53 -2.18 0.83 5.06
N CYS A 54 -2.31 1.42 6.25
CA CYS A 54 -2.64 2.84 6.43
C CYS A 54 -1.45 3.64 6.97
N SER A 55 -1.16 4.83 6.44
CA SER A 55 -0.19 5.76 7.05
C SER A 55 -0.30 7.20 6.52
N THR A 56 -0.27 8.18 7.43
CA THR A 56 0.00 9.59 7.08
C THR A 56 1.50 9.80 6.77
N TYR A 57 2.39 9.48 7.71
CA TYR A 57 3.80 9.88 7.63
C TYR A 57 4.59 9.19 6.53
N LYS A 58 4.35 7.89 6.27
CA LYS A 58 5.07 7.16 5.21
C LYS A 58 4.77 7.74 3.83
N CYS A 59 3.57 8.30 3.66
CA CYS A 59 3.07 8.80 2.38
C CYS A 59 3.39 10.27 2.13
N LEU A 60 4.06 10.96 3.06
CA LEU A 60 4.38 12.39 2.92
C LEU A 60 5.14 12.73 1.63
N LEU A 61 5.99 11.81 1.15
CA LEU A 61 6.78 11.98 -0.09
C LEU A 61 6.20 11.24 -1.30
N SER A 62 5.06 10.57 -1.13
CA SER A 62 4.43 9.72 -2.15
C SER A 62 2.91 9.95 -2.19
N THR A 63 2.46 11.17 -1.93
CA THR A 63 1.03 11.52 -1.90
C THR A 63 0.38 11.25 -3.25
N ASN A 64 -0.60 10.34 -3.29
CA ASN A 64 -1.33 9.93 -4.50
C ASN A 64 -0.41 9.58 -5.70
N THR A 65 0.76 8.99 -5.43
CA THR A 65 1.74 8.58 -6.45
C THR A 65 2.48 7.33 -6.01
N CYS A 66 3.22 6.71 -6.94
CA CYS A 66 4.24 5.73 -6.61
C CYS A 66 5.65 6.29 -6.77
N ARG A 67 6.55 5.77 -5.96
CA ARG A 67 7.97 6.02 -5.98
C ARG A 67 8.70 4.69 -6.00
N SER A 68 9.59 4.54 -6.97
CA SER A 68 10.51 3.40 -7.01
C SER A 68 11.83 3.81 -6.38
N MET A 69 12.39 2.93 -5.58
CA MET A 69 13.70 3.10 -4.96
C MET A 69 14.44 1.76 -4.97
N THR A 70 15.77 1.81 -4.90
CA THR A 70 16.59 0.61 -4.75
C THR A 70 17.13 0.57 -3.33
N PHE A 71 16.81 -0.48 -2.58
CA PHE A 71 17.32 -0.69 -1.22
C PHE A 71 18.20 -1.93 -1.20
N GLN A 72 19.50 -1.78 -0.89
CA GLN A 72 20.46 -2.88 -0.88
C GLN A 72 20.47 -3.71 -2.20
N GLY A 73 20.30 -3.04 -3.35
CA GLY A 73 20.22 -3.69 -4.66
C GLY A 73 18.86 -4.29 -5.02
N VAL A 74 17.88 -4.23 -4.11
CA VAL A 74 16.51 -4.72 -4.33
C VAL A 74 15.63 -3.57 -4.81
N PRO A 75 14.94 -3.69 -5.98
CA PRO A 75 13.95 -2.72 -6.40
C PRO A 75 12.72 -2.80 -5.49
N VAL A 76 12.34 -1.65 -4.94
CA VAL A 76 11.18 -1.46 -4.09
C VAL A 76 10.26 -0.44 -4.76
N GLN A 77 8.98 -0.76 -4.86
CA GLN A 77 7.96 0.19 -5.27
C GLN A 77 7.07 0.53 -4.07
N PHE A 78 6.92 1.82 -3.81
CA PHE A 78 6.13 2.35 -2.72
C PHE A 78 5.04 3.27 -3.29
N CYS A 79 3.79 2.92 -3.04
CA CYS A 79 2.62 3.59 -3.57
C CYS A 79 1.73 4.10 -2.45
N CYS A 80 1.20 5.31 -2.57
CA CYS A 80 0.14 5.78 -1.68
C CYS A 80 -1.02 6.41 -2.43
N CYS A 81 -2.21 6.32 -1.86
CA CYS A 81 -3.44 6.92 -2.38
C CYS A 81 -4.44 7.23 -1.23
N ASN A 82 -5.29 8.25 -1.38
CA ASN A 82 -6.35 8.56 -0.42
C ASN A 82 -7.64 9.11 -1.07
N GLU A 83 -7.80 8.94 -2.37
CA GLU A 83 -8.91 9.53 -3.14
C GLU A 83 -10.25 8.82 -2.88
N TYR A 84 -10.20 7.51 -2.61
CA TYR A 84 -11.34 6.64 -2.35
C TYR A 84 -10.93 5.40 -1.54
N ASP A 85 -11.91 4.71 -0.95
CA ASP A 85 -11.71 3.51 -0.14
C ASP A 85 -11.08 2.36 -0.94
N LEU A 86 -10.18 1.61 -0.29
CA LEU A 86 -9.47 0.46 -0.87
C LEU A 86 -8.67 0.81 -2.13
N CYS A 87 -8.24 2.07 -2.30
CA CYS A 87 -7.49 2.50 -3.48
C CYS A 87 -6.13 1.79 -3.65
N ASN A 88 -5.59 1.16 -2.59
CA ASN A 88 -4.36 0.37 -2.64
C ASN A 88 -4.56 -1.07 -3.14
N HIS A 89 -5.77 -1.41 -3.58
CA HIS A 89 -6.13 -2.74 -4.09
C HIS A 89 -5.96 -2.84 -5.62
N SER A 90 -6.00 -1.71 -6.34
CA SER A 90 -5.74 -1.69 -7.78
C SER A 90 -4.24 -1.79 -8.05
N ASN A 91 -3.82 -2.88 -8.70
CA ASN A 91 -2.54 -3.02 -9.39
C ASN A 91 -2.46 -2.02 -10.56
N LYS A 92 -2.35 -0.72 -10.30
CA LYS A 92 -1.93 0.24 -11.35
C LYS A 92 -0.42 0.14 -11.66
N TYR A 93 0.23 -0.94 -11.26
CA TYR A 93 1.69 -1.13 -11.27
C TYR A 93 2.10 -2.60 -11.45
N GLU A 94 1.33 -3.39 -12.21
CA GLU A 94 1.87 -4.52 -12.97
C GLU A 94 2.27 -4.05 -14.37
#